data_AF-A0A7R9QLB6-F1
#
_entry.id   AF-A0A7R9QLB6-F1
#
_cell.length_a   1.000
_cell.length_b   1.000
_cell.length_c   1.000
_cell.angle_alpha   90.00
_cell.angle_beta   90.00
_cell.angle_gamma   90.00
#
_symmetry.space_group_name_H-M   'P 1'
#
loop_
_entity.id
_entity.type
_entity.pdbx_description
1 polymer ?
#
loop_
_entity_poly.entity_id
_entity_poly.type
_entity_poly.pdbx_seq_one_letter_code
_entity_poly.pdbx_strand_id
1 'polypeptide(L)'
;DLYCTSGESPSPQSASETQPQDMFCSSTMSADCSSNTSADTVDAKCGDTSPKRVCLVCGDTASGFHYGVASCEACKAFFKRTIQGNIEYTCPAANDCEINKRRRKACQACRFQKCLRMGMLKEGVRLDRVRGGRQKYRRSSESPY
;
A
#
# COMPACT_ATOMS: atom_id res chain seq x y z
N ASP A 1 -83.36 2.58 1.80
CA ASP A 1 -83.08 2.62 0.35
C ASP A 1 -82.52 3.97 -0.04
N LEU A 2 -81.30 4.03 -0.57
CA LEU A 2 -80.93 4.93 -1.68
C LEU A 2 -79.54 4.54 -2.20
N TYR A 3 -79.48 4.35 -3.50
CA TYR A 3 -78.47 3.70 -4.32
C TYR A 3 -77.24 4.60 -4.53
N CYS A 4 -76.03 4.09 -4.31
CA CYS A 4 -74.79 4.78 -4.69
C CYS A 4 -74.26 4.12 -5.98
N THR A 5 -74.31 4.87 -7.08
CA THR A 5 -73.87 4.48 -8.42
C THR A 5 -72.35 4.40 -8.54
N SER A 6 -71.93 3.33 -9.21
CA SER A 6 -70.60 3.01 -9.75
C SER A 6 -69.99 4.10 -10.64
N GLY A 7 -68.66 4.25 -10.53
CA GLY A 7 -67.80 4.96 -11.48
C GLY A 7 -66.40 4.34 -11.48
N GLU A 8 -65.90 4.03 -12.67
CA GLU A 8 -64.74 3.23 -13.05
C GLU A 8 -63.33 3.59 -12.47
N SER A 9 -62.51 2.52 -12.38
CA SER A 9 -61.03 2.28 -12.49
C SER A 9 -60.09 3.39 -13.03
N PRO A 10 -58.72 3.28 -12.96
CA PRO A 10 -57.88 2.12 -12.61
C PRO A 10 -56.65 2.36 -11.67
N SER A 11 -56.20 1.24 -11.09
CA SER A 11 -54.83 0.78 -10.76
C SER A 11 -53.68 1.77 -10.43
N PRO A 12 -53.07 1.69 -9.24
CA PRO A 12 -51.67 2.07 -9.07
C PRO A 12 -50.77 0.95 -9.60
N GLN A 13 -50.01 1.22 -10.66
CA GLN A 13 -48.99 0.31 -11.16
C GLN A 13 -47.81 0.24 -10.18
N SER A 14 -47.40 -0.99 -9.94
CA SER A 14 -46.20 -1.45 -9.29
C SER A 14 -44.93 -0.73 -9.76
N ALA A 15 -44.17 -0.15 -8.83
CA ALA A 15 -42.78 0.21 -9.05
C ALA A 15 -41.92 -1.04 -8.81
N SER A 16 -41.52 -1.71 -9.88
CA SER A 16 -40.46 -2.72 -9.87
C SER A 16 -39.47 -2.43 -11.00
N GLU A 17 -38.22 -2.29 -10.58
CA GLU A 17 -36.98 -2.54 -11.31
C GLU A 17 -36.66 -1.68 -12.54
N THR A 18 -35.67 -0.80 -12.36
CA THR A 18 -34.82 -0.35 -13.46
C THR A 18 -33.38 -0.42 -12.98
N GLN A 19 -32.71 -1.53 -13.30
CA GLN A 19 -31.25 -1.63 -13.27
C GLN A 19 -30.67 -0.89 -14.48
N PRO A 20 -29.64 -0.07 -14.29
CA PRO A 20 -28.65 0.10 -15.34
C PRO A 20 -27.25 -0.27 -14.86
N GLN A 21 -26.50 -0.83 -15.81
CA GLN A 21 -25.03 -0.91 -15.93
C GLN A 21 -24.34 -2.23 -15.57
N ASP A 22 -24.36 -3.17 -16.53
CA ASP A 22 -23.19 -4.03 -16.76
C ASP A 22 -22.62 -3.69 -18.14
N MET A 23 -21.60 -2.84 -18.14
CA MET A 23 -20.71 -2.66 -19.30
C MET A 23 -19.79 -3.87 -19.36
N PHE A 24 -20.20 -4.87 -20.14
CA PHE A 24 -19.32 -5.98 -20.50
C PHE A 24 -18.34 -5.49 -21.58
N CYS A 25 -17.06 -5.35 -21.22
CA CYS A 25 -15.99 -5.09 -22.18
C CYS A 25 -15.71 -6.37 -22.98
N SER A 26 -16.26 -6.46 -24.19
CA SER A 26 -15.84 -7.45 -25.18
C SER A 26 -14.49 -7.03 -25.77
N SER A 27 -13.44 -7.76 -25.43
CA SER A 27 -12.21 -7.81 -26.23
C SER A 27 -11.67 -9.23 -26.23
N THR A 28 -11.98 -9.88 -27.35
CA THR A 28 -11.27 -10.93 -28.07
C THR A 28 -9.88 -11.37 -27.55
N MET A 29 -9.82 -12.66 -27.22
CA MET A 29 -8.74 -13.67 -27.33
C MET A 29 -7.26 -13.35 -26.97
N SER A 30 -6.76 -14.25 -26.12
CA SER A 30 -5.42 -14.89 -26.11
C SER A 30 -4.28 -14.22 -25.32
N ALA A 31 -4.03 -14.74 -24.11
CA ALA A 31 -2.89 -15.64 -23.86
C ALA A 31 -2.97 -16.21 -22.44
N ASP A 32 -3.14 -17.53 -22.36
CA ASP A 32 -2.90 -18.34 -21.16
C ASP A 32 -1.49 -18.12 -20.60
N CYS A 33 -1.37 -18.05 -19.27
CA CYS A 33 -0.27 -18.77 -18.63
C CYS A 33 -0.72 -19.31 -17.26
N SER A 34 -1.02 -20.62 -17.25
CA SER A 34 -0.95 -21.44 -16.04
C SER A 34 0.49 -21.90 -15.82
N SER A 35 0.86 -21.96 -14.55
CA SER A 35 2.16 -22.34 -13.98
C SER A 35 2.74 -23.67 -14.51
N ASN A 36 4.04 -23.72 -14.85
CA ASN A 36 5.06 -24.52 -14.13
C ASN A 36 6.44 -24.55 -14.84
N THR A 37 7.48 -24.33 -14.03
CA THR A 37 8.85 -24.89 -14.04
C THR A 37 9.70 -24.95 -15.33
N SER A 38 10.85 -24.27 -15.22
CA SER A 38 12.19 -24.66 -15.72
C SER A 38 12.48 -24.57 -17.23
N ALA A 39 13.16 -23.51 -17.64
CA ALA A 39 14.41 -23.56 -18.42
C ALA A 39 14.91 -22.14 -18.73
N ASP A 40 16.22 -21.96 -18.53
CA ASP A 40 17.07 -20.83 -18.85
C ASP A 40 16.64 -19.98 -20.06
N THR A 41 16.34 -18.71 -19.82
CA THR A 41 16.64 -17.64 -20.78
C THR A 41 17.16 -16.42 -20.05
N VAL A 42 18.44 -16.17 -20.30
CA VAL A 42 19.21 -15.01 -19.91
C VAL A 42 18.67 -13.77 -20.63
N ASP A 43 17.85 -12.95 -19.98
CA ASP A 43 17.66 -11.56 -20.44
C ASP A 43 18.52 -10.63 -19.59
N ALA A 44 19.74 -10.44 -20.07
CA ALA A 44 20.65 -9.42 -19.63
C ALA A 44 20.14 -8.06 -20.11
N LYS A 45 19.65 -7.23 -19.18
CA LYS A 45 19.61 -5.79 -19.39
C LYS A 45 20.27 -5.02 -18.25
N CYS A 46 21.47 -4.57 -18.59
CA CYS A 46 22.35 -3.58 -17.98
C CYS A 46 22.80 -3.83 -16.53
N GLY A 47 24.08 -4.16 -16.42
CA GLY A 47 24.79 -4.32 -15.16
C GLY A 47 24.74 -3.07 -14.31
N ASP A 48 24.42 -3.28 -13.04
CA ASP A 48 25.07 -2.59 -11.96
C ASP A 48 25.51 -3.69 -10.98
N THR A 49 26.81 -3.99 -10.99
CA THR A 49 27.46 -4.84 -9.97
C THR A 49 27.59 -4.09 -8.64
N SER A 50 26.80 -3.04 -8.39
CA SER A 50 26.65 -2.47 -7.07
C SER A 50 25.86 -3.41 -6.16
N PRO A 51 26.30 -3.64 -4.91
CA PRO A 51 25.53 -4.39 -3.95
C PRO A 51 24.17 -3.71 -3.77
N LYS A 52 23.09 -4.39 -4.19
CA LYS A 52 21.71 -3.90 -4.04
C LYS A 52 21.50 -3.57 -2.56
N ARG A 53 21.25 -2.29 -2.26
CA ARG A 53 21.02 -1.84 -0.88
C ARG A 53 19.78 -2.57 -0.33
N VAL A 54 19.86 -2.98 0.93
CA VAL A 54 18.77 -3.67 1.63
C VAL A 54 18.04 -2.69 2.55
N CYS A 55 16.72 -2.85 2.66
CA CYS A 55 15.89 -2.07 3.57
C CYS A 55 16.19 -2.46 5.03
N LEU A 56 16.73 -1.54 5.82
CA LEU A 56 17.12 -1.80 7.21
C LEU A 56 15.92 -2.13 8.13
N VAL A 57 14.70 -1.82 7.69
CA VAL A 57 13.47 -2.13 8.45
C VAL A 57 13.02 -3.58 8.23
N CYS A 58 12.94 -4.05 6.99
CA CYS A 58 12.28 -5.33 6.67
C CYS A 58 13.08 -6.30 5.81
N GLY A 59 14.31 -5.95 5.42
CA GLY A 59 15.18 -6.82 4.62
C GLY A 59 14.82 -6.92 3.13
N ASP A 60 13.80 -6.20 2.67
CA ASP A 60 13.42 -6.14 1.25
C ASP A 60 14.39 -5.25 0.45
N THR A 61 14.37 -5.34 -0.87
CA THR A 61 15.23 -4.49 -1.73
C THR A 61 14.94 -3.00 -1.48
N ALA A 62 15.97 -2.23 -1.12
CA ALA A 62 15.84 -0.79 -0.92
C ALA A 62 15.86 -0.08 -2.28
N SER A 63 14.95 0.88 -2.45
CA SER A 63 14.92 1.76 -3.62
C SER A 63 15.81 2.99 -3.45
N GLY A 64 16.25 3.29 -2.23
CA GLY A 64 17.12 4.42 -1.92
C GLY A 64 17.03 4.83 -0.45
N PHE A 65 17.45 6.06 -0.16
CA PHE A 65 17.25 6.68 1.15
C PHE A 65 15.91 7.38 1.21
N HIS A 66 15.05 6.95 2.12
CA HIS A 66 13.79 7.61 2.43
C HIS A 66 13.81 8.00 3.89
N TYR A 67 13.54 9.27 4.18
CA TYR A 67 13.49 9.79 5.55
C TYR A 67 14.79 9.53 6.34
N GLY A 68 15.96 9.59 5.67
CA GLY A 68 17.28 9.39 6.29
C GLY A 68 17.83 7.96 6.23
N VAL A 69 17.02 6.95 5.87
CA VAL A 69 17.41 5.53 5.99
C VAL A 69 17.25 4.78 4.67
N ALA A 70 18.17 3.85 4.39
CA ALA A 70 18.04 2.90 3.28
C ALA A 70 16.79 2.03 3.50
N SER A 71 15.77 2.23 2.67
CA SER A 71 14.47 1.59 2.84
C SER A 71 13.78 1.27 1.51
N CYS A 72 12.82 0.35 1.56
CA CYS A 72 12.00 -0.02 0.41
C CYS A 72 10.76 0.87 0.29
N GLU A 73 10.14 0.89 -0.90
CA GLU A 73 8.94 1.70 -1.18
C GLU A 73 7.78 1.41 -0.20
N ALA A 74 7.60 0.14 0.20
CA ALA A 74 6.56 -0.23 1.14
C ALA A 74 6.77 0.37 2.54
N CYS A 75 8.02 0.50 3.00
CA CYS A 75 8.32 1.10 4.31
C CYS A 75 8.27 2.63 4.25
N LYS A 76 8.72 3.23 3.15
CA LYS A 76 8.54 4.66 2.85
C LYS A 76 7.07 5.07 2.90
N ALA A 77 6.21 4.38 2.15
CA ALA A 77 4.78 4.70 2.08
C ALA A 77 4.06 4.43 3.41
N PHE A 78 4.44 3.37 4.13
CA PHE A 78 3.94 3.10 5.47
C PHE A 78 4.28 4.24 6.44
N PHE A 79 5.57 4.59 6.55
CA PHE A 79 6.04 5.64 7.46
C PHE A 79 5.35 6.99 7.20
N LYS A 80 5.26 7.40 5.93
CA LYS A 80 4.55 8.63 5.54
C LYS A 80 3.09 8.62 6.00
N ARG A 81 2.35 7.53 5.74
CA ARG A 81 0.93 7.42 6.12
C ARG A 81 0.73 7.45 7.63
N THR A 82 1.59 6.78 8.38
CA THR A 82 1.54 6.78 9.84
C THR A 82 1.75 8.18 10.41
N ILE A 83 2.75 8.92 9.91
CA ILE A 83 3.03 10.28 10.40
C ILE A 83 1.96 11.27 9.95
N GLN A 84 1.58 11.30 8.67
CA GLN A 84 0.58 12.26 8.17
C GLN A 84 -0.82 12.01 8.70
N GLY A 85 -1.15 10.77 9.05
CA GLY A 85 -2.42 10.40 9.64
C GLY A 85 -2.41 10.38 11.17
N ASN A 86 -1.29 10.74 11.81
CA ASN A 86 -1.08 10.62 13.26
C ASN A 86 -1.59 9.26 13.81
N ILE A 87 -1.28 8.18 13.10
CA ILE A 87 -1.85 6.86 13.41
C ILE A 87 -1.06 6.22 14.55
N GLU A 88 -1.76 5.88 15.62
CA GLU A 88 -1.24 5.08 16.71
C GLU A 88 -1.57 3.61 16.48
N TYR A 89 -0.57 2.74 16.65
CA TYR A 89 -0.73 1.29 16.50
C TYR A 89 -0.46 0.60 17.82
N THR A 90 -1.27 -0.42 18.11
CA THR A 90 -1.06 -1.32 19.25
C THR A 90 -0.47 -2.64 18.76
N CYS A 91 0.56 -3.15 19.43
CA CYS A 91 1.10 -4.48 19.12
C CYS A 91 0.13 -5.56 19.61
N PRO A 92 -0.20 -6.58 18.80
CA PRO A 92 -1.04 -7.70 19.25
C PRO A 92 -0.30 -8.67 20.20
N ALA A 93 0.99 -8.47 20.43
CA ALA A 93 1.86 -9.30 21.25
C ALA A 93 2.66 -8.42 22.23
N ALA A 94 3.97 -8.66 22.39
CA ALA A 94 4.81 -8.03 23.42
C ALA A 94 5.67 -6.83 22.93
N ASN A 95 5.26 -6.15 21.84
CA ASN A 95 6.01 -5.03 21.22
C ASN A 95 7.45 -5.39 20.75
N ASP A 96 7.75 -6.67 20.55
CA ASP A 96 9.07 -7.21 20.19
C ASP A 96 9.09 -7.99 18.88
N CYS A 97 8.03 -7.86 18.06
CA CYS A 97 7.89 -8.65 16.84
C CYS A 97 9.05 -8.42 15.86
N GLU A 98 9.64 -9.50 15.37
CA GLU A 98 10.63 -9.43 14.30
C GLU A 98 9.99 -9.00 12.98
N ILE A 99 10.55 -7.96 12.37
CA ILE A 99 10.05 -7.38 11.12
C ILE A 99 10.94 -7.81 9.95
N ASN A 100 10.36 -8.60 9.05
CA ASN A 100 10.92 -9.02 7.78
C ASN A 100 9.87 -8.88 6.65
N LYS A 101 10.24 -9.16 5.39
CA LYS A 101 9.35 -9.00 4.22
C LYS A 101 8.00 -9.72 4.36
N ARG A 102 8.00 -10.90 4.99
CA ARG A 102 6.81 -11.73 5.21
C ARG A 102 5.96 -11.23 6.37
N ARG A 103 6.60 -10.87 7.49
CA ARG A 103 5.91 -10.51 8.75
C ARG A 103 5.56 -9.03 8.91
N ARG A 104 6.10 -8.13 8.07
CA ARG A 104 5.87 -6.67 8.19
C ARG A 104 4.40 -6.21 8.10
N LYS A 105 3.47 -7.07 7.69
CA LYS A 105 2.02 -6.77 7.69
C LYS A 105 1.34 -7.19 9.00
N ALA A 106 1.90 -8.19 9.71
CA ALA A 106 1.31 -8.79 10.90
C ALA A 106 1.31 -7.83 12.11
N CYS A 107 2.35 -7.00 12.25
CA CYS A 107 2.43 -6.04 13.34
C CYS A 107 2.87 -4.66 12.82
N GLN A 108 1.92 -3.72 12.77
CA GLN A 108 2.20 -2.35 12.34
C GLN A 108 2.92 -1.55 13.42
N ALA A 109 2.61 -1.79 14.70
CA ALA A 109 3.26 -1.15 15.84
C ALA A 109 4.78 -1.40 15.84
N CYS A 110 5.21 -2.67 15.88
CA CYS A 110 6.62 -3.03 15.87
C CYS A 110 7.32 -2.60 14.58
N ARG A 111 6.61 -2.60 13.44
CA ARG A 111 7.16 -2.06 12.19
C ARG A 111 7.45 -0.57 12.30
N PHE A 112 6.52 0.22 12.80
CA PHE A 112 6.70 1.66 12.96
C PHE A 112 7.79 1.98 13.99
N GLN A 113 7.80 1.28 15.12
CA GLN A 113 8.87 1.38 16.10
C GLN A 113 10.24 1.05 15.50
N LYS A 114 10.33 -0.01 14.67
CA LYS A 114 11.58 -0.35 13.97
C LYS A 114 11.98 0.73 12.96
N CYS A 115 11.04 1.36 12.25
CA CYS A 115 11.34 2.51 11.39
C CYS A 115 12.05 3.62 12.17
N LEU A 116 11.51 4.00 13.33
CA LEU A 116 12.11 5.02 14.19
C LEU A 116 13.48 4.58 14.73
N ARG A 117 13.59 3.34 15.20
CA ARG A 117 14.85 2.78 15.72
C ARG A 117 15.97 2.75 14.69
N MET A 118 15.64 2.49 13.42
CA MET A 118 16.61 2.51 12.31
C MET A 118 16.93 3.94 11.82
N GLY A 119 16.32 4.97 12.40
CA GLY A 119 16.61 6.38 12.12
C GLY A 119 15.71 7.03 11.07
N MET A 120 14.51 6.50 10.80
CA MET A 120 13.56 7.19 9.91
C MET A 120 13.04 8.45 10.60
N LEU A 121 13.34 9.60 10.02
CA LEU A 121 13.09 10.92 10.59
C LEU A 121 11.66 11.38 10.35
N LYS A 122 10.90 11.64 11.42
CA LYS A 122 9.50 12.09 11.36
C LYS A 122 9.39 13.46 10.71
N GLU A 123 10.34 14.34 11.03
CA GLU A 123 10.52 15.68 10.46
C GLU A 123 10.84 15.64 8.95
N GLY A 124 11.29 14.50 8.44
CA GLY A 124 11.44 14.26 7.01
C GLY A 124 10.09 14.13 6.28
N VAL A 125 8.99 13.93 7.00
CA VAL A 125 7.63 13.88 6.46
C VAL A 125 7.01 15.26 6.51
N ARG A 126 6.92 15.90 5.34
CA ARG A 126 6.24 17.18 5.18
C ARG A 126 4.72 17.03 5.35
N LEU A 127 4.13 17.86 6.21
CA LEU A 127 2.67 17.86 6.50
C LEU A 127 1.87 18.71 5.50
N ASP A 128 2.53 19.70 4.87
CA ASP A 128 1.94 20.64 3.91
C ASP A 128 1.66 20.03 2.52
N ARG A 129 1.89 18.72 2.34
CA ARG A 129 1.59 17.93 1.13
C ARG A 129 2.17 18.46 -0.19
N VAL A 130 3.04 19.48 -0.16
CA VAL A 130 3.73 19.98 -1.35
C VAL A 130 4.73 18.95 -1.85
N ARG A 131 4.71 18.73 -3.17
CA ARG A 131 5.63 17.83 -3.85
C ARG A 131 6.94 18.56 -4.13
N GLY A 132 8.07 17.96 -3.76
CA GLY A 132 9.40 18.45 -4.13
C GLY A 132 10.23 18.98 -2.95
N GLY A 133 11.53 19.16 -3.19
CA GLY A 133 12.53 19.49 -2.19
C GLY A 133 13.45 18.30 -1.89
N ARG A 134 14.74 18.41 -2.22
CA ARG A 134 15.72 17.38 -1.89
C ARG A 134 16.07 17.54 -0.42
N GLN A 135 15.49 16.70 0.45
CA GLN A 135 15.83 16.72 1.86
C GLN A 135 17.32 16.34 2.02
N LYS A 136 18.15 17.31 2.41
CA LYS A 136 19.58 17.08 2.68
C LYS A 136 19.72 16.49 4.08
N TYR A 137 19.49 15.19 4.22
CA TYR A 137 19.88 14.48 5.43
C TYR A 137 21.41 14.47 5.49
N ARG A 138 22.01 15.20 6.44
CA ARG A 138 23.41 14.99 6.80
C ARG A 138 23.46 13.61 7.45
N ARG A 139 24.05 12.63 6.77
CA ARG A 139 24.47 11.39 7.42
C ARG A 139 25.48 11.82 8.50
N SER A 140 25.10 11.74 9.76
CA SER A 140 26.13 11.60 10.80
C SER A 140 26.84 10.30 10.47
N SER A 141 28.13 10.37 10.18
CA SER A 141 28.98 9.20 9.97
C SER A 141 29.09 8.33 11.24
N GLU A 142 28.58 8.83 12.37
CA GLU A 142 28.45 8.11 13.63
C GLU A 142 27.08 7.42 13.70
N SER A 143 27.00 6.17 13.24
CA SER A 143 25.95 5.24 13.68
C SER A 143 26.67 4.04 14.29
N PRO A 144 26.58 3.80 15.62
CA PRO A 144 27.34 2.77 16.31
C PRO A 144 26.69 1.38 16.17
N TYR A 145 26.37 0.99 14.94
CA TYR A 145 26.00 -0.38 14.61
C TYR A 145 26.77 -0.84 13.37
#